data_AF-A0A350CCI9-F1
#
_entry.id   AF-A0A350CCI9-F1
#
_cell.length_a   1.000
_cell.length_b   1.000
_cell.length_c   1.000
_cell.angle_alpha   90.00
_cell.angle_beta   90.00
_cell.angle_gamma   90.00
#
_symmetry.space_group_name_H-M   'P 1'
#
loop_
_entity.id
_entity.type
_entity.pdbx_description
1 polymer ?
#
loop_
_entity_poly.entity_id
_entity_poly.type
_entity_poly.pdbx_seq_one_letter_code
_entity_poly.pdbx_strand_id
1 'polypeptide(L)'
;MFLTILPAFLLYVAGCQQSAPAPLPEPADTTDTSKNSADQHPHVAGAHGGLIIPIGSDSYHAEAIIDNSGSLRLLMLQKDETRILEVETQPLTAWIKVTGQPDAVSVPLAARPQDGDTAGMTSQFVAELPAAARGKPLDVTIPNVRIAGERFRIGFTTKSEQHAASMPASLPADEEQQLYLTAAGSYTEADIRANGSTTAAIKFAGKVSKHDAKPQTGDRICPISRTKANPEFTWIINGQPYQFCCPPCVDEYVRLAKEQPGELQPPDSFVKQP
;
A
#
# COMPACT_ATOMS: atom_id res chain seq x y z
N MET A 1 92.94 -23.86 15.26
CA MET A 1 92.59 -22.74 16.16
C MET A 1 91.90 -21.68 15.31
N PHE A 2 90.71 -21.22 15.74
CA PHE A 2 89.71 -20.35 15.06
C PHE A 2 88.99 -21.03 13.87
N LEU A 3 87.70 -21.39 13.88
CA LEU A 3 86.45 -20.82 14.41
C LEU A 3 86.12 -19.41 13.90
N THR A 4 85.30 -19.32 12.85
CA THR A 4 84.34 -18.23 12.62
C THR A 4 83.18 -18.73 11.75
N ILE A 5 81.99 -18.28 12.12
CA ILE A 5 80.65 -18.78 11.77
C ILE A 5 79.83 -17.61 11.15
N LEU A 6 79.09 -17.91 10.07
CA LEU A 6 77.88 -17.26 9.50
C LEU A 6 77.94 -15.80 8.94
N PRO A 7 76.93 -15.32 8.16
CA PRO A 7 75.98 -15.97 7.21
C PRO A 7 75.66 -15.14 5.92
N ALA A 8 74.74 -15.71 5.12
CA ALA A 8 73.65 -15.03 4.40
C ALA A 8 73.93 -14.37 3.04
N PHE A 9 73.43 -15.00 1.97
CA PHE A 9 72.30 -14.46 1.21
C PHE A 9 71.72 -15.57 0.31
N LEU A 10 70.51 -16.04 0.64
CA LEU A 10 69.76 -17.00 -0.16
C LEU A 10 68.66 -16.22 -0.89
N LEU A 11 68.85 -15.94 -2.18
CA LEU A 11 67.77 -15.59 -3.10
C LEU A 11 67.62 -16.72 -4.10
N TYR A 12 66.62 -17.58 -3.86
CA TYR A 12 66.14 -18.53 -4.86
C TYR A 12 64.88 -17.93 -5.49
N VAL A 13 65.01 -17.54 -6.76
CA VAL A 13 63.88 -17.20 -7.62
C VAL A 13 63.39 -18.53 -8.21
N ALA A 14 62.26 -19.04 -7.71
CA ALA A 14 61.59 -20.19 -8.29
C ALA A 14 60.28 -19.70 -8.94
N GLY A 15 60.26 -19.73 -10.27
CA GLY A 15 59.06 -19.49 -11.06
C GLY A 15 58.13 -20.70 -11.03
N CYS A 16 56.84 -20.45 -10.83
CA CYS A 16 55.78 -21.41 -11.11
C CYS A 16 54.98 -20.94 -12.34
N GLN A 17 54.87 -21.89 -13.26
CA GLN A 17 54.22 -21.89 -14.54
C GLN A 17 52.70 -21.87 -14.32
N GLN A 18 52.01 -20.81 -14.76
CA GLN A 18 50.54 -20.77 -14.73
C GLN A 18 50.01 -21.24 -16.09
N SER A 19 49.46 -22.45 -16.13
CA SER A 19 48.67 -22.92 -17.28
C SER A 19 47.39 -22.10 -17.38
N ALA A 20 47.16 -21.49 -18.54
CA ALA A 20 45.93 -20.77 -18.85
C ALA A 20 44.73 -21.75 -18.97
N PRO A 21 43.57 -21.46 -18.38
CA PRO A 21 42.32 -22.13 -18.73
C PRO A 21 41.85 -21.69 -20.12
N ALA A 22 41.23 -22.61 -20.85
CA ALA A 22 40.65 -22.37 -22.17
C ALA A 22 39.56 -21.27 -22.15
N PRO A 23 39.32 -20.55 -23.27
CA PRO A 23 38.24 -19.56 -23.35
C PRO A 23 36.88 -20.27 -23.29
N LEU A 24 36.03 -19.85 -22.35
CA LEU A 24 34.60 -20.15 -22.37
C LEU A 24 33.90 -19.30 -23.44
N PRO A 25 32.85 -19.82 -24.10
CA PRO A 25 32.17 -19.12 -25.19
C PRO A 25 31.45 -17.86 -24.70
N GLU A 26 31.55 -16.79 -25.49
CA GLU A 26 30.77 -15.56 -25.35
C GLU A 26 29.26 -15.86 -25.38
N PRO A 27 28.47 -15.36 -24.40
CA PRO A 27 27.04 -15.23 -24.58
C PRO A 27 26.78 -14.01 -25.47
N ALA A 28 26.02 -14.27 -26.53
CA ALA A 28 25.57 -13.30 -27.51
C ALA A 28 24.86 -12.10 -26.88
N ASP A 29 25.17 -10.95 -27.46
CA ASP A 29 24.47 -9.68 -27.40
C ASP A 29 22.95 -9.90 -27.44
N THR A 30 22.28 -9.71 -26.31
CA THR A 30 20.85 -9.48 -26.25
C THR A 30 20.64 -8.18 -25.49
N THR A 31 20.30 -7.17 -26.27
CA THR A 31 19.75 -5.90 -25.83
C THR A 31 18.43 -6.17 -25.10
N ASP A 32 18.52 -6.50 -23.81
CA ASP A 32 17.36 -6.57 -22.94
C ASP A 32 16.92 -5.14 -22.61
N THR A 33 15.97 -4.69 -23.42
CA THR A 33 15.18 -3.50 -23.14
C THR A 33 14.34 -3.84 -21.91
N SER A 34 14.87 -3.52 -20.73
CA SER A 34 14.10 -3.51 -19.48
C SER A 34 12.98 -2.47 -19.60
N LYS A 35 11.87 -2.91 -20.20
CA LYS A 35 10.56 -2.34 -19.95
C LYS A 35 10.29 -2.56 -18.47
N ASN A 36 10.59 -1.53 -17.68
CA ASN A 36 9.98 -1.30 -16.38
C ASN A 36 8.46 -1.25 -16.57
N SER A 37 7.83 -2.43 -16.62
CA SER A 37 6.44 -2.56 -16.23
C SER A 37 6.49 -2.62 -14.72
N ALA A 38 6.22 -1.49 -14.09
CA ALA A 38 5.89 -1.47 -12.68
C ALA A 38 4.65 -2.34 -12.51
N ASP A 39 4.84 -3.57 -12.04
CA ASP A 39 3.76 -4.38 -11.50
C ASP A 39 3.17 -3.56 -10.33
N GLN A 40 2.06 -2.90 -10.63
CA GLN A 40 1.22 -2.21 -9.66
C GLN A 40 0.52 -3.29 -8.84
N HIS A 41 1.18 -3.75 -7.78
CA HIS A 41 0.53 -4.60 -6.80
C HIS A 41 -0.51 -3.78 -6.01
N PRO A 42 -1.71 -4.33 -5.77
CA PRO A 42 -2.76 -3.61 -5.05
C PRO A 42 -2.36 -3.36 -3.59
N HIS A 43 -2.40 -2.10 -3.18
CA HIS A 43 -2.20 -1.71 -1.79
C HIS A 43 -3.44 -2.05 -0.97
N VAL A 44 -3.42 -3.16 -0.25
CA VAL A 44 -4.53 -3.60 0.61
C VAL A 44 -4.56 -2.76 1.89
N ALA A 45 -5.76 -2.43 2.38
CA ALA A 45 -5.94 -1.86 3.70
C ALA A 45 -5.49 -2.88 4.75
N GLY A 46 -4.53 -2.51 5.60
CA GLY A 46 -3.94 -3.42 6.57
C GLY A 46 -4.84 -3.71 7.76
N ALA A 47 -4.46 -4.74 8.52
CA ALA A 47 -5.23 -5.24 9.66
C ALA A 47 -5.43 -4.20 10.77
N HIS A 48 -4.59 -3.15 10.80
CA HIS A 48 -4.63 -2.07 11.77
C HIS A 48 -5.16 -0.75 11.15
N GLY A 49 -5.75 -0.83 9.95
CA GLY A 49 -6.32 0.31 9.24
C GLY A 49 -5.28 1.20 8.55
N GLY A 50 -4.04 0.72 8.40
CA GLY A 50 -2.96 1.40 7.70
C GLY A 50 -2.81 0.97 6.24
N LEU A 51 -1.80 1.53 5.58
CA LEU A 51 -1.38 1.18 4.23
C LEU A 51 -0.34 0.07 4.30
N ILE A 52 -0.58 -1.06 3.63
CA ILE A 52 0.45 -2.11 3.52
C ILE A 52 1.43 -1.79 2.39
N ILE A 53 2.72 -1.92 2.70
CA ILE A 53 3.84 -1.64 1.83
C ILE A 53 4.72 -2.88 1.70
N PRO A 54 4.87 -3.47 0.50
CA PRO A 54 5.79 -4.58 0.29
C PRO A 54 7.25 -4.11 0.35
N ILE A 55 8.13 -4.95 0.87
CA ILE A 55 9.55 -4.68 1.08
C ILE A 55 10.37 -5.88 0.58
N GLY A 56 11.44 -5.60 -0.16
CA GLY A 56 12.38 -6.65 -0.59
C GLY A 56 11.71 -7.70 -1.49
N SER A 57 11.04 -7.25 -2.55
CA SER A 57 10.30 -8.10 -3.48
C SER A 57 9.27 -8.98 -2.79
N ASP A 58 8.42 -8.37 -1.94
CA ASP A 58 7.32 -9.04 -1.23
C ASP A 58 7.76 -10.06 -0.17
N SER A 59 9.03 -10.02 0.24
CA SER A 59 9.58 -10.90 1.28
C SER A 59 9.17 -10.47 2.69
N TYR A 60 8.92 -9.18 2.86
CA TYR A 60 8.46 -8.56 4.10
C TYR A 60 7.44 -7.47 3.77
N HIS A 61 6.73 -7.02 4.79
CA HIS A 61 5.79 -5.93 4.67
C HIS A 61 6.01 -4.91 5.78
N ALA A 62 5.49 -3.71 5.58
CA ALA A 62 5.22 -2.80 6.67
C ALA A 62 3.81 -2.25 6.52
N GLU A 63 3.17 -1.93 7.64
CA GLU A 63 1.91 -1.20 7.65
C GLU A 63 2.16 0.22 8.17
N ALA A 64 1.89 1.22 7.32
CA ALA A 64 1.96 2.63 7.69
C ALA A 64 0.59 3.10 8.17
N ILE A 65 0.50 3.46 9.45
CA ILE A 65 -0.71 3.92 10.11
C ILE A 65 -0.51 5.40 10.43
N ILE A 66 -1.38 6.26 9.93
CA ILE A 66 -1.39 7.69 10.26
C ILE A 66 -2.65 7.95 11.07
N ASP A 67 -2.47 8.39 12.31
CA ASP A 67 -3.59 8.74 13.17
C ASP A 67 -4.03 10.20 12.96
N ASN A 68 -5.24 10.50 13.44
CA ASN A 68 -5.82 11.85 13.35
C ASN A 68 -5.11 12.88 14.24
N SER A 69 -4.28 12.44 15.20
CA SER A 69 -3.41 13.33 15.99
C SER A 69 -2.16 13.76 15.22
N GLY A 70 -1.88 13.14 14.07
CA GLY A 70 -0.75 13.42 13.23
C GLY A 70 0.50 12.64 13.62
N SER A 71 0.36 11.45 14.21
CA SER A 71 1.48 10.52 14.37
C SER A 71 1.49 9.49 13.23
N LEU A 72 2.71 9.16 12.78
CA LEU A 72 3.00 8.10 11.83
C LEU A 72 3.57 6.92 12.61
N ARG A 73 2.91 5.77 12.52
CA ARG A 73 3.41 4.48 12.98
C ARG A 73 3.74 3.61 11.77
N LEU A 74 4.93 3.04 11.78
CA LEU A 74 5.35 2.00 10.85
C LEU A 74 5.43 0.69 11.63
N LEU A 75 4.51 -0.23 11.37
CA LEU A 75 4.49 -1.57 11.94
C LEU A 75 5.21 -2.52 10.98
N MET A 76 6.18 -3.28 11.47
CA MET A 76 6.94 -4.24 10.67
C MET A 76 6.21 -5.58 10.62
N LEU A 77 6.07 -6.14 9.42
CA LEU A 77 5.28 -7.33 9.15
C LEU A 77 6.09 -8.36 8.36
N GLN A 78 5.74 -9.63 8.51
CA GLN A 78 6.36 -10.70 7.74
C GLN A 78 5.81 -10.73 6.30
N LYS A 79 6.22 -11.73 5.52
CA LYS A 79 5.60 -12.02 4.22
C LYS A 79 4.08 -12.20 4.33
N ASP A 80 3.64 -12.88 5.39
CA ASP A 80 2.25 -12.87 5.80
C ASP A 80 1.96 -11.57 6.55
N GLU A 81 1.22 -10.68 5.90
CA GLU A 81 0.86 -9.33 6.37
C GLU A 81 0.11 -9.33 7.71
N THR A 82 -0.44 -10.47 8.14
CA THR A 82 -1.12 -10.60 9.44
C THR A 82 -0.16 -10.87 10.59
N ARG A 83 1.11 -11.15 10.30
CA ARG A 83 2.11 -11.56 11.28
C ARG A 83 3.14 -10.46 11.52
N ILE A 84 3.29 -10.11 12.79
CA ILE A 84 4.29 -9.13 13.23
C ILE A 84 5.72 -9.64 12.97
N LEU A 85 6.58 -8.74 12.52
CA LEU A 85 8.01 -8.95 12.38
C LEU A 85 8.76 -8.08 13.39
N GLU A 86 9.53 -8.72 14.26
CA GLU A 86 10.54 -8.03 15.07
C GLU A 86 11.78 -7.73 14.23
N VAL A 87 12.32 -6.52 14.38
CA VAL A 87 13.60 -6.10 13.79
C VAL A 87 14.51 -5.51 14.87
N GLU A 88 15.81 -5.48 14.61
CA GLU A 88 16.75 -4.81 15.51
C GLU A 88 16.37 -3.34 15.72
N THR A 89 16.46 -2.89 16.97
CA THR A 89 16.31 -1.47 17.30
C THR A 89 17.37 -0.67 16.55
N GLN A 90 16.91 0.28 15.74
CA GLN A 90 17.78 1.05 14.85
C GLN A 90 17.24 2.47 14.66
N PRO A 91 18.12 3.46 14.42
CA PRO A 91 17.67 4.81 14.08
C PRO A 91 17.11 4.82 12.67
N LEU A 92 15.88 5.31 12.51
CA LEU A 92 15.27 5.53 11.20
C LEU A 92 14.98 7.01 10.98
N THR A 93 15.06 7.44 9.73
CA THR A 93 14.66 8.78 9.28
C THR A 93 13.66 8.62 8.13
N ALA A 94 12.48 9.20 8.29
CA ALA A 94 11.53 9.39 7.20
C ALA A 94 11.77 10.73 6.52
N TRP A 95 11.75 10.74 5.20
CA TRP A 95 11.63 11.95 4.39
C TRP A 95 10.18 12.09 3.98
N ILE A 96 9.53 13.15 4.47
CA ILE A 96 8.11 13.38 4.28
C ILE A 96 7.93 14.59 3.39
N LYS A 97 7.27 14.40 2.26
CA LYS A 97 6.96 15.44 1.30
C LYS A 97 5.45 15.50 1.15
N VAL A 98 4.85 16.68 1.23
CA VAL A 98 3.42 16.82 0.85
C VAL A 98 3.32 16.56 -0.64
N THR A 99 2.44 15.63 -1.05
CA THR A 99 2.32 15.25 -2.47
C THR A 99 2.05 16.48 -3.33
N GLY A 100 2.80 16.62 -4.43
CA GLY A 100 2.75 17.77 -5.33
C GLY A 100 3.59 18.98 -4.89
N GLN A 101 4.19 18.97 -3.70
CA GLN A 101 5.17 19.97 -3.27
C GLN A 101 6.60 19.48 -3.52
N PRO A 102 7.57 20.39 -3.79
CA PRO A 102 8.96 20.01 -4.05
C PRO A 102 9.73 19.65 -2.77
N ASP A 103 9.34 20.21 -1.62
CA ASP A 103 10.15 20.17 -0.40
C ASP A 103 9.83 18.95 0.48
N ALA A 104 10.87 18.22 0.87
CA ALA A 104 10.79 17.14 1.84
C ALA A 104 11.37 17.57 3.19
N VAL A 105 10.69 17.20 4.28
CA VAL A 105 11.15 17.40 5.65
C VAL A 105 11.62 16.06 6.21
N SER A 106 12.79 16.04 6.85
CA SER A 106 13.28 14.86 7.56
C SER A 106 12.66 14.77 8.95
N VAL A 107 12.19 13.57 9.31
CA VAL A 107 11.54 13.27 10.58
C VAL A 107 12.16 12.01 11.16
N PRO A 108 12.67 12.04 12.42
CA PRO A 108 13.17 10.85 13.07
C PRO A 108 12.02 9.91 13.43
N LEU A 109 12.19 8.62 13.11
CA LEU A 109 11.31 7.53 13.47
C LEU A 109 11.94 6.79 14.67
N ALA A 110 11.31 6.92 15.84
CA ALA A 110 11.78 6.30 17.07
C ALA A 110 11.26 4.86 17.17
N ALA A 111 12.16 3.90 17.44
CA ALA A 111 11.76 2.56 17.84
C ALA A 111 10.89 2.62 19.11
N ARG A 112 9.79 1.88 19.11
CA ARG A 112 8.85 1.78 20.23
C ARG A 112 8.50 0.31 20.45
N PRO A 113 9.39 -0.48 21.09
CA PRO A 113 9.14 -1.88 21.37
C PRO A 113 7.77 -2.09 22.03
N GLN A 114 7.06 -3.13 21.60
CA GLN A 114 5.75 -3.53 22.11
C GLN A 114 5.88 -4.66 23.13
N ASP A 115 4.80 -4.91 23.87
CA ASP A 115 4.70 -6.08 24.73
C ASP A 115 4.80 -7.34 23.88
N GLY A 116 5.83 -8.16 24.16
CA GLY A 116 6.14 -9.36 23.39
C GLY A 116 7.41 -9.24 22.53
N ASP A 117 7.87 -8.01 22.22
CA ASP A 117 9.11 -7.82 21.49
C ASP A 117 10.32 -8.29 22.34
N THR A 118 11.26 -8.98 21.70
CA THR A 118 12.51 -9.40 22.33
C THR A 118 13.35 -8.19 22.75
N ALA A 119 14.10 -8.30 23.84
CA ALA A 119 15.01 -7.23 24.29
C ALA A 119 16.00 -6.83 23.17
N GLY A 120 16.06 -5.53 22.86
CA GLY A 120 16.88 -4.98 21.77
C GLY A 120 16.20 -5.02 20.40
N MET A 121 15.05 -5.68 20.28
CA MET A 121 14.21 -5.67 19.08
C MET A 121 13.05 -4.67 19.21
N THR A 122 12.44 -4.37 18.09
CA THR A 122 11.17 -3.66 18.01
C THR A 122 10.37 -4.15 16.82
N SER A 123 9.05 -4.18 16.94
CA SER A 123 8.14 -4.42 15.83
C SER A 123 7.58 -3.12 15.22
N GLN A 124 7.86 -1.95 15.80
CA GLN A 124 7.29 -0.69 15.32
C GLN A 124 8.19 0.53 15.51
N PHE A 125 8.02 1.49 14.62
CA PHE A 125 8.63 2.81 14.69
C PHE A 125 7.56 3.88 14.66
N VAL A 126 7.74 4.94 15.45
CA VAL A 126 6.76 6.03 15.60
C VAL A 126 7.43 7.37 15.41
N ALA A 127 6.73 8.28 14.74
CA ALA A 127 7.12 9.66 14.56
C ALA A 127 5.92 10.59 14.68
N GLU A 128 6.17 11.83 15.09
CA GLU A 128 5.21 12.93 14.97
C GLU A 128 5.35 13.58 13.59
N LEU A 129 4.26 13.71 12.86
CA LEU A 129 4.25 14.43 11.59
C LEU A 129 4.39 15.94 11.84
N PRO A 130 5.17 16.65 11.02
CA PRO A 130 5.22 18.11 11.03
C PRO A 130 3.81 18.67 10.84
N ALA A 131 3.48 19.76 11.54
CA ALA A 131 2.15 20.37 11.48
C ALA A 131 1.70 20.69 10.04
N ALA A 132 2.63 21.09 9.16
CA ALA A 132 2.36 21.39 7.75
C ALA A 132 1.94 20.16 6.90
N ALA A 133 2.25 18.95 7.37
CA ALA A 133 2.01 17.67 6.70
C ALA A 133 0.76 16.94 7.22
N ARG A 134 0.24 17.29 8.40
CA ARG A 134 -0.91 16.61 9.00
C ARG A 134 -2.17 16.76 8.14
N GLY A 135 -2.90 15.66 7.96
CA GLY A 135 -4.15 15.63 7.19
C GLY A 135 -3.99 15.85 5.68
N LYS A 136 -2.76 15.83 5.15
CA LYS A 136 -2.48 15.98 3.71
C LYS A 136 -2.01 14.68 3.10
N PRO A 137 -2.16 14.50 1.78
CA PRO A 137 -1.46 13.44 1.06
C PRO A 137 0.05 13.65 1.14
N LEU A 138 0.80 12.58 1.44
CA LEU A 138 2.23 12.57 1.67
C LEU A 138 2.90 11.55 0.77
N ASP A 139 4.04 11.91 0.20
CA ASP A 139 5.02 10.95 -0.30
C ASP A 139 6.07 10.76 0.80
N VAL A 140 6.23 9.53 1.27
CA VAL A 140 7.14 9.17 2.36
C VAL A 140 8.25 8.26 1.82
N THR A 141 9.49 8.52 2.21
CA THR A 141 10.64 7.65 1.93
C THR A 141 11.45 7.39 3.18
N ILE A 142 11.72 6.13 3.47
CA ILE A 142 12.62 5.68 4.55
C ILE A 142 13.75 4.88 3.87
N PRO A 143 14.96 5.45 3.72
CA PRO A 143 15.96 4.91 2.81
C PRO A 143 16.76 3.72 3.36
N ASN A 144 16.77 3.51 4.68
CA ASN A 144 17.77 2.67 5.34
C ASN A 144 17.18 1.77 6.43
N VAL A 145 16.06 1.10 6.17
CA VAL A 145 15.52 0.12 7.11
C VAL A 145 16.33 -1.16 7.01
N ARG A 146 16.82 -1.68 8.14
CA ARG A 146 17.53 -2.96 8.20
C ARG A 146 16.59 -4.07 8.66
N ILE A 147 16.52 -5.15 7.90
CA ILE A 147 15.76 -6.35 8.23
C ILE A 147 16.69 -7.54 8.00
N ALA A 148 16.92 -8.35 9.03
CA ALA A 148 17.84 -9.50 8.98
C ALA A 148 19.24 -9.17 8.43
N GLY A 149 19.77 -7.98 8.74
CA GLY A 149 21.09 -7.52 8.29
C GLY A 149 21.14 -6.91 6.87
N GLU A 150 20.07 -7.04 6.08
CA GLU A 150 19.95 -6.42 4.76
C GLU A 150 19.28 -5.03 4.85
N ARG A 151 19.62 -4.12 3.93
CA ARG A 151 19.09 -2.75 3.89
C ARG A 151 18.03 -2.61 2.81
N PHE A 152 16.89 -2.08 3.20
CA PHE A 152 15.75 -1.81 2.34
C PHE A 152 15.36 -0.34 2.35
N ARG A 153 14.81 0.09 1.21
CA ARG A 153 14.13 1.38 1.08
C ARG A 153 12.63 1.12 1.10
N ILE A 154 11.93 1.84 1.97
CA ILE A 154 10.47 1.88 1.98
C ILE A 154 10.06 3.22 1.36
N GLY A 155 9.18 3.17 0.37
CA GLY A 155 8.61 4.35 -0.26
C GLY A 155 7.10 4.15 -0.44
N PHE A 156 6.30 5.13 -0.04
CA PHE A 156 4.85 5.04 -0.19
C PHE A 156 4.20 6.41 -0.31
N THR A 157 3.01 6.44 -0.88
CA THR A 157 2.17 7.64 -0.94
C THR A 157 0.93 7.40 -0.09
N THR A 158 0.64 8.30 0.84
CA THR A 158 -0.52 8.20 1.73
C THR A 158 -1.83 8.52 1.01
N LYS A 159 -1.75 9.04 -0.22
CA LYS A 159 -2.81 8.88 -1.21
C LYS A 159 -2.90 7.40 -1.59
N SER A 160 -3.35 6.59 -0.64
CA SER A 160 -4.18 5.45 -1.00
C SER A 160 -5.41 6.03 -1.70
N GLU A 161 -6.09 5.22 -2.50
CA GLU A 161 -7.52 5.38 -2.74
C GLU A 161 -8.24 5.17 -1.41
N GLN A 162 -8.00 6.13 -0.51
CA GLN A 162 -8.23 6.03 0.91
C GLN A 162 -9.69 6.41 1.08
N HIS A 163 -10.57 5.43 0.94
CA HIS A 163 -11.88 5.47 1.58
C HIS A 163 -11.70 5.33 3.11
N ALA A 164 -10.90 6.19 3.73
CA ALA A 164 -10.79 6.28 5.17
C ALA A 164 -11.90 7.19 5.70
N ALA A 165 -12.98 6.55 6.15
CA ALA A 165 -13.64 6.74 7.45
C ALA A 165 -13.85 8.16 8.02
N SER A 166 -13.89 9.20 7.19
CA SER A 166 -14.72 10.37 7.40
C SER A 166 -15.67 10.43 6.21
N MET A 167 -16.97 10.54 6.49
CA MET A 167 -17.98 10.56 5.43
C MET A 167 -17.58 11.64 4.42
N PRO A 168 -17.37 11.31 3.14
CA PRO A 168 -17.32 12.34 2.11
C PRO A 168 -18.59 13.17 2.25
N ALA A 169 -18.46 14.50 2.18
CA ALA A 169 -19.64 15.33 2.04
C ALA A 169 -20.40 14.83 0.81
N SER A 170 -21.73 14.70 0.93
CA SER A 170 -22.57 14.44 -0.23
C SER A 170 -22.21 15.42 -1.35
N LEU A 171 -22.18 14.92 -2.58
CA LEU A 171 -21.93 15.77 -3.74
C LEU A 171 -22.89 16.97 -3.75
N PRO A 172 -22.45 18.14 -4.24
CA PRO A 172 -23.35 19.21 -4.62
C PRO A 172 -24.49 18.69 -5.51
N ALA A 173 -25.70 19.23 -5.36
CA ALA A 173 -26.89 18.67 -6.00
C ALA A 173 -26.81 18.61 -7.55
N ASP A 174 -26.14 19.59 -8.16
CA ASP A 174 -25.88 19.65 -9.60
C ASP A 174 -24.86 18.59 -10.05
N GLU A 175 -23.78 18.40 -9.30
CA GLU A 175 -22.80 17.34 -9.55
C GLU A 175 -23.42 15.95 -9.37
N GLU A 176 -24.27 15.77 -8.34
CA GLU A 176 -24.98 14.54 -8.08
C GLU A 176 -25.95 14.22 -9.25
N GLN A 177 -26.73 15.19 -9.72
CA GLN A 177 -27.58 15.02 -10.90
C GLN A 177 -26.77 14.63 -12.13
N GLN A 178 -25.63 15.27 -12.37
CA GLN A 178 -24.77 14.94 -13.51
C GLN A 178 -24.21 13.51 -13.40
N LEU A 179 -23.84 13.08 -12.19
CA LEU A 179 -23.33 11.74 -11.94
C LEU A 179 -24.38 10.67 -12.24
N TYR A 180 -25.60 10.84 -11.73
CA TYR A 180 -26.66 9.81 -11.75
C TYR A 180 -27.61 9.89 -12.93
N LEU A 181 -27.78 11.05 -13.56
CA LEU A 181 -28.79 11.26 -14.62
C LEU A 181 -28.17 11.37 -16.02
N THR A 182 -26.87 11.09 -16.16
CA THR A 182 -26.18 11.03 -17.45
C THR A 182 -25.41 9.73 -17.56
N ALA A 183 -25.70 8.93 -18.60
CA ALA A 183 -25.00 7.68 -18.87
C ALA A 183 -23.53 7.91 -19.31
N ALA A 184 -22.62 7.04 -18.87
CA ALA A 184 -21.24 6.94 -19.37
C ALA A 184 -20.61 5.61 -18.95
N GLY A 185 -19.60 5.14 -19.68
CA GLY A 185 -18.90 3.89 -19.38
C GLY A 185 -19.87 2.70 -19.27
N SER A 186 -19.77 1.95 -18.17
CA SER A 186 -20.65 0.83 -17.83
C SER A 186 -21.96 1.26 -17.13
N TYR A 187 -22.16 2.54 -16.85
CA TYR A 187 -23.41 3.07 -16.29
C TYR A 187 -24.31 3.60 -17.41
N THR A 188 -25.38 2.86 -17.70
CA THR A 188 -26.19 3.03 -18.92
C THR A 188 -27.52 3.75 -18.66
N GLU A 189 -28.15 4.24 -19.72
CA GLU A 189 -29.52 4.76 -19.67
C GLU A 189 -30.54 3.75 -19.11
N ALA A 190 -30.29 2.44 -19.31
CA ALA A 190 -31.12 1.39 -18.73
C ALA A 190 -30.95 1.34 -17.20
N ASP A 191 -29.73 1.53 -16.69
CA ASP A 191 -29.44 1.57 -15.26
C ASP A 191 -30.09 2.80 -14.60
N ILE A 192 -30.03 3.97 -15.26
CA ILE A 192 -30.68 5.21 -14.77
C ILE A 192 -32.18 4.96 -14.58
N ARG A 193 -32.85 4.39 -15.58
CA ARG A 193 -34.28 4.04 -15.49
C ARG A 193 -34.54 2.97 -14.44
N ALA A 194 -33.70 1.93 -14.36
CA ALA A 194 -33.84 0.85 -13.38
C ALA A 194 -33.69 1.36 -11.94
N ASN A 195 -32.92 2.43 -11.73
CA ASN A 195 -32.78 3.09 -10.44
C ASN A 195 -33.89 4.11 -10.14
N GLY A 196 -34.79 4.38 -11.10
CA GLY A 196 -35.91 5.30 -10.94
C GLY A 196 -35.64 6.75 -11.36
N SER A 197 -34.60 6.99 -12.18
CA SER A 197 -34.22 8.34 -12.64
C SER A 197 -34.05 9.35 -11.49
N THR A 198 -33.37 8.90 -10.44
CA THR A 198 -33.15 9.63 -9.19
C THR A 198 -31.66 9.67 -8.86
N THR A 199 -31.29 10.49 -7.87
CA THR A 199 -29.96 10.45 -7.24
C THR A 199 -29.96 9.58 -5.99
N ALA A 200 -28.77 9.27 -5.44
CA ALA A 200 -28.64 8.52 -4.21
C ALA A 200 -29.15 9.30 -2.99
N ALA A 201 -28.91 10.61 -2.90
CA ALA A 201 -29.41 11.45 -1.81
C ALA A 201 -30.94 11.42 -1.74
N ILE A 202 -31.63 11.46 -2.89
CA ILE A 202 -33.09 11.38 -2.96
C ILE A 202 -33.57 9.95 -2.62
N LYS A 203 -33.01 8.93 -3.28
CA LYS A 203 -33.45 7.53 -3.12
C LYS A 203 -33.28 7.02 -1.69
N PHE A 204 -32.24 7.49 -1.01
CA PHE A 204 -31.86 7.00 0.31
C PHE A 204 -32.06 8.01 1.44
N ALA A 205 -32.81 9.08 1.20
CA ALA A 205 -33.15 10.07 2.21
C ALA A 205 -33.72 9.40 3.48
N GLY A 206 -33.15 9.76 4.63
CA GLY A 206 -33.59 9.25 5.94
C GLY A 206 -33.13 7.83 6.29
N LYS A 207 -32.38 7.13 5.41
CA LYS A 207 -31.83 5.80 5.71
C LYS A 207 -30.53 5.91 6.51
N VAL A 208 -30.27 4.90 7.35
CA VAL A 208 -29.12 4.88 8.25
C VAL A 208 -27.96 4.12 7.61
N SER A 209 -26.84 4.82 7.42
CA SER A 209 -25.57 4.22 7.02
C SER A 209 -24.95 3.43 8.20
N LYS A 210 -24.42 2.24 7.92
CA LYS A 210 -23.73 1.39 8.91
C LYS A 210 -22.40 0.93 8.34
N HIS A 211 -21.32 1.22 9.05
CA HIS A 211 -19.95 0.93 8.63
C HIS A 211 -19.37 -0.19 9.50
N ASP A 212 -19.99 -1.36 9.44
CA ASP A 212 -19.52 -2.51 10.21
C ASP A 212 -18.27 -3.11 9.54
N ALA A 213 -17.11 -2.82 10.12
CA ALA A 213 -15.80 -3.28 9.65
C ALA A 213 -15.55 -4.78 9.91
N LYS A 214 -16.50 -5.51 10.51
CA LYS A 214 -16.37 -6.94 10.83
C LYS A 214 -17.45 -7.79 10.16
N PRO A 215 -17.49 -7.83 8.81
CA PRO A 215 -18.45 -8.68 8.10
C PRO A 215 -18.19 -10.16 8.40
N GLN A 216 -19.27 -10.92 8.53
CA GLN A 216 -19.23 -12.36 8.75
C GLN A 216 -19.21 -13.11 7.42
N THR A 217 -18.73 -14.35 7.41
CA THR A 217 -18.78 -15.22 6.22
C THR A 217 -20.20 -15.27 5.65
N GLY A 218 -20.32 -15.03 4.35
CA GLY A 218 -21.60 -14.92 3.64
C GLY A 218 -22.21 -13.52 3.61
N ASP A 219 -21.72 -12.57 4.40
CA ASP A 219 -22.17 -11.18 4.31
C ASP A 219 -21.76 -10.56 2.96
N ARG A 220 -22.65 -9.75 2.39
CA ARG A 220 -22.33 -8.88 1.26
C ARG A 220 -21.38 -7.77 1.73
N ILE A 221 -20.39 -7.48 0.90
CA ILE A 221 -19.34 -6.50 1.17
C ILE A 221 -19.58 -5.26 0.32
N CYS A 222 -19.40 -4.07 0.90
CA CYS A 222 -19.41 -2.84 0.12
C CYS A 222 -18.18 -2.82 -0.82
N PRO A 223 -18.36 -2.63 -2.14
CA PRO A 223 -17.25 -2.63 -3.10
C PRO A 223 -16.18 -1.58 -2.81
N ILE A 224 -16.58 -0.46 -2.22
CA ILE A 224 -15.73 0.71 -1.94
C ILE A 224 -15.01 0.54 -0.60
N SER A 225 -15.76 0.46 0.51
CA SER A 225 -15.17 0.52 1.85
C SER A 225 -14.75 -0.82 2.42
N ARG A 226 -15.12 -1.93 1.76
CA ARG A 226 -14.91 -3.31 2.24
C ARG A 226 -15.56 -3.64 3.60
N THR A 227 -16.44 -2.77 4.12
CA THR A 227 -17.30 -3.05 5.28
C THR A 227 -18.52 -3.89 4.88
N LYS A 228 -19.28 -4.39 5.86
CA LYS A 228 -20.59 -5.01 5.60
C LYS A 228 -21.49 -4.06 4.81
N ALA A 229 -22.04 -4.53 3.69
CA ALA A 229 -23.02 -3.78 2.92
C ALA A 229 -24.38 -3.76 3.63
N ASN A 230 -25.17 -2.73 3.38
CA ASN A 230 -26.57 -2.66 3.79
C ASN A 230 -27.46 -2.81 2.54
N PRO A 231 -28.34 -3.82 2.49
CA PRO A 231 -29.22 -4.04 1.33
C PRO A 231 -30.14 -2.85 1.03
N GLU A 232 -30.36 -1.95 1.98
CA GLU A 232 -31.11 -0.71 1.74
C GLU A 232 -30.41 0.26 0.78
N PHE A 233 -29.08 0.21 0.67
CA PHE A 233 -28.32 0.98 -0.32
C PHE A 233 -27.98 0.08 -1.50
N THR A 234 -29.01 -0.31 -2.26
CA THR A 234 -28.85 -1.07 -3.51
C THR A 234 -28.96 -0.15 -4.72
N TRP A 235 -28.00 -0.26 -5.63
CA TRP A 235 -27.96 0.48 -6.89
C TRP A 235 -27.69 -0.44 -8.08
N ILE A 236 -28.36 -0.20 -9.20
CA ILE A 236 -28.16 -0.96 -10.44
C ILE A 236 -27.05 -0.32 -11.27
N ILE A 237 -26.06 -1.10 -11.68
CA ILE A 237 -24.95 -0.68 -12.56
C ILE A 237 -24.68 -1.82 -13.54
N ASN A 238 -24.64 -1.53 -14.83
CA ASN A 238 -24.48 -2.53 -15.89
C ASN A 238 -25.51 -3.68 -15.78
N GLY A 239 -26.76 -3.33 -15.47
CA GLY A 239 -27.87 -4.27 -15.27
C GLY A 239 -27.77 -5.15 -14.01
N GLN A 240 -26.79 -4.93 -13.14
CA GLN A 240 -26.54 -5.76 -11.97
C GLN A 240 -26.77 -4.99 -10.66
N PRO A 241 -27.36 -5.63 -9.62
CA PRO A 241 -27.57 -4.98 -8.33
C PRO A 241 -26.31 -5.05 -7.46
N TYR A 242 -25.78 -3.89 -7.08
CA TYR A 242 -24.70 -3.75 -6.11
C TYR A 242 -25.23 -3.23 -4.78
N GLN A 243 -24.68 -3.72 -3.67
CA GLN A 243 -25.04 -3.29 -2.32
C GLN A 243 -23.91 -2.49 -1.68
N PHE A 244 -24.25 -1.40 -1.01
CA PHE A 244 -23.30 -0.46 -0.41
C PHE A 244 -23.59 -0.28 1.07
N CYS A 245 -22.62 0.24 1.84
CA CYS A 245 -22.85 0.55 3.26
C CYS A 245 -23.47 1.95 3.48
N CYS A 246 -23.36 2.84 2.48
CA CYS A 246 -23.86 4.21 2.53
C CYS A 246 -24.01 4.85 1.12
N PRO A 247 -24.74 5.99 0.99
CA PRO A 247 -24.89 6.70 -0.29
C PRO A 247 -23.58 7.19 -0.92
N PRO A 248 -22.59 7.73 -0.18
CA PRO A 248 -21.32 8.13 -0.80
C PRO A 248 -20.55 7.00 -1.50
N CYS A 249 -20.64 5.77 -1.01
CA CYS A 249 -20.07 4.62 -1.70
C CYS A 249 -20.80 4.31 -3.03
N VAL A 250 -22.07 4.69 -3.16
CA VAL A 250 -22.78 4.62 -4.44
C VAL A 250 -22.21 5.66 -5.40
N ASP A 251 -22.00 6.90 -4.94
CA ASP A 251 -21.45 7.99 -5.76
C ASP A 251 -20.11 7.56 -6.37
N GLU A 252 -19.26 7.01 -5.52
CA GLU A 252 -17.92 6.58 -5.89
C GLU A 252 -17.91 5.42 -6.88
N TYR A 253 -18.76 4.41 -6.65
CA TYR A 253 -18.80 3.25 -7.53
C TYR A 253 -19.51 3.54 -8.85
N VAL A 254 -20.47 4.47 -8.89
CA VAL A 254 -21.04 4.98 -10.15
C VAL A 254 -19.99 5.76 -10.94
N ARG A 255 -19.18 6.59 -10.29
CA ARG A 255 -18.05 7.28 -10.92
C ARG A 255 -17.03 6.28 -11.49
N LEU A 256 -16.66 5.27 -10.71
CA LEU A 256 -15.79 4.17 -11.17
C LEU A 256 -16.38 3.49 -12.42
N ALA A 257 -17.67 3.17 -12.42
CA ALA A 257 -18.34 2.54 -13.55
C ALA A 257 -18.30 3.41 -14.83
N LYS A 258 -18.32 4.74 -14.68
CA LYS A 258 -18.27 5.70 -15.79
C LYS A 258 -16.84 5.89 -16.32
N GLU A 259 -15.87 6.02 -15.43
CA GLU A 259 -14.50 6.41 -15.76
C GLU A 259 -13.58 5.22 -16.02
N GLN A 260 -13.76 4.12 -15.30
CA GLN A 260 -12.90 2.94 -15.31
C GLN A 260 -13.72 1.64 -15.39
N PRO A 261 -14.55 1.45 -16.44
CA PRO A 261 -15.50 0.33 -16.54
C PRO A 261 -14.85 -1.06 -16.48
N GLY A 262 -13.57 -1.19 -16.82
CA GLY A 262 -12.82 -2.44 -16.77
C GLY A 262 -12.45 -2.91 -15.35
N GLU A 263 -12.57 -2.05 -14.34
CA GLU A 263 -12.26 -2.38 -12.95
C GLU A 263 -13.47 -2.92 -12.18
N LEU A 264 -14.66 -2.90 -12.79
CA LEU A 264 -15.87 -3.42 -12.16
C LEU A 264 -15.79 -4.94 -12.00
N GLN A 265 -15.85 -5.39 -10.76
CA GLN A 265 -16.01 -6.80 -10.43
C GLN A 265 -17.50 -7.16 -10.37
N PRO A 266 -17.91 -8.40 -10.66
CA PRO A 266 -19.32 -8.80 -10.56
C PRO A 266 -19.82 -8.72 -9.12
N PRO A 267 -21.12 -8.43 -8.87
CA PRO A 267 -21.65 -8.29 -7.51
C PRO A 267 -21.38 -9.48 -6.58
N ASP A 268 -21.32 -10.70 -7.15
CA ASP A 268 -21.06 -11.93 -6.40
C ASP A 268 -19.61 -12.10 -5.95
N SER A 269 -18.68 -11.31 -6.48
CA SER A 269 -17.32 -11.22 -5.93
C SER A 269 -17.29 -10.50 -4.57
N PHE A 270 -18.31 -9.69 -4.25
CA PHE A 270 -18.42 -8.91 -3.02
C PHE A 270 -19.19 -9.67 -1.94
N VAL A 271 -18.74 -10.88 -1.63
CA VAL A 271 -19.24 -11.70 -0.53
C VAL A 271 -18.06 -12.12 0.33
N LYS A 272 -18.18 -11.97 1.65
CA LYS A 272 -17.15 -12.42 2.58
C LYS A 272 -17.01 -13.93 2.47
N GLN A 273 -15.86 -14.36 1.95
CA GLN A 273 -15.46 -15.76 1.90
C GLN A 273 -15.05 -16.26 3.30
N PRO A 274 -15.03 -17.59 3.53
CA PRO A 274 -14.56 -18.21 4.77
C PRO A 274 -13.15 -17.75 5.17
#